data_AF-A0AAU3C136-F1
#
_entry.id   AF-A0AAU3C136-F1
#
_cell.length_a   1.000
_cell.length_b   1.000
_cell.length_c   1.000
_cell.angle_alpha   90.00
_cell.angle_beta   90.00
_cell.angle_gamma   90.00
#
_symmetry.space_group_name_H-M   'P 1'
#
loop_
_entity.id
_entity.type
_entity.pdbx_description
1 polymer ?
#
loop_
_entity_poly.entity_id
_entity_poly.type
_entity_poly.pdbx_seq_one_letter_code
_entity_poly.pdbx_strand_id
1 'polypeptide(L)'
;MKDEPPVPECAHWIGSESRYCRSVDSIRNYLPGLCCPLHTPAALAGRPEPQPGPGWPAGTGTRPSLLAESHVHDARAIASGKRRATPADYRAAQAAVDHRSDLNL
;
A
#
# COMPACT_ATOMS: atom_id res chain seq x y z
N MET A 1 -8.34 27.78 -30.73
CA MET A 1 -8.06 26.34 -30.91
C MET A 1 -7.72 25.77 -29.55
N LYS A 2 -8.37 24.70 -29.10
CA LYS A 2 -7.92 23.99 -27.89
C LYS A 2 -6.84 23.02 -28.34
N ASP A 3 -5.61 23.22 -27.89
CA ASP A 3 -4.55 22.24 -28.07
C ASP A 3 -4.96 20.96 -27.33
N GLU A 4 -5.23 19.91 -28.08
CA GLU A 4 -5.47 18.59 -27.53
C GLU A 4 -4.17 18.12 -26.85
N PRO A 5 -4.22 17.60 -25.61
CA PRO A 5 -3.01 17.20 -24.91
C PRO A 5 -2.27 16.14 -25.73
N PRO A 6 -0.93 16.25 -25.84
CA PRO A 6 -0.14 15.30 -26.62
C PRO A 6 -0.32 13.88 -26.07
N VAL A 7 -0.45 12.92 -26.99
CA VAL A 7 -0.55 11.49 -26.65
C VAL A 7 0.70 11.10 -25.84
N PRO A 8 0.56 10.44 -24.67
CA PRO A 8 1.71 10.07 -23.87
C PRO A 8 2.59 9.09 -24.64
N GLU A 9 3.85 9.46 -24.85
CA GLU A 9 4.85 8.66 -25.56
C GLU A 9 6.06 8.36 -24.68
N CYS A 10 6.74 7.25 -24.98
CA CYS A 10 7.98 6.86 -24.31
C CYS A 10 9.08 7.90 -24.58
N ALA A 11 9.57 8.51 -23.50
CA ALA A 11 10.61 9.52 -23.53
C ALA A 11 12.04 8.94 -23.40
N HIS A 12 12.19 7.61 -23.50
CA HIS A 12 13.50 6.98 -23.38
C HIS A 12 14.40 7.27 -24.59
N TRP A 13 15.64 7.71 -24.31
CA TRP A 13 16.68 7.94 -25.30
C TRP A 13 17.49 6.66 -25.58
N ILE A 14 17.45 6.17 -26.81
CA ILE A 14 18.20 4.99 -27.26
C ILE A 14 19.58 5.46 -27.74
N GLY A 15 20.58 5.36 -26.88
CA GLY A 15 21.93 5.86 -27.15
C GLY A 15 22.58 5.28 -28.42
N SER A 16 22.35 3.99 -28.72
CA SER A 16 22.90 3.32 -29.90
C SER A 16 22.33 3.83 -31.22
N GLU A 17 21.10 4.34 -31.21
CA GLU A 17 20.37 4.78 -32.40
C GLU A 17 20.25 6.31 -32.48
N SER A 18 20.77 7.02 -31.48
CA SER A 18 20.68 8.49 -31.36
C SER A 18 19.25 9.02 -31.57
N ARG A 19 18.25 8.33 -30.99
CA ARG A 19 16.84 8.71 -31.11
C ARG A 19 16.02 8.36 -29.86
N TYR A 20 14.88 9.03 -29.72
CA TYR A 20 13.87 8.67 -28.73
C TYR A 20 13.01 7.48 -29.20
N CYS A 21 12.58 6.66 -28.25
CA CYS A 21 11.72 5.50 -28.52
C CYS A 21 10.36 5.91 -29.10
N ARG A 22 9.67 6.89 -28.51
CA ARG A 22 8.34 7.38 -28.92
C ARG A 22 7.24 6.31 -29.07
N SER A 23 7.42 5.11 -28.53
CA SER A 23 6.33 4.14 -28.44
C SER A 23 5.19 4.74 -27.62
N VAL A 24 3.95 4.44 -28.00
CA VAL A 24 2.72 4.85 -27.30
C VAL A 24 2.08 3.67 -26.56
N ASP A 25 2.71 2.51 -26.58
CA ASP A 25 2.15 1.27 -26.06
C ASP A 25 2.37 1.15 -24.55
N SER A 26 1.28 1.02 -23.80
CA SER A 26 1.28 0.74 -22.36
C SER A 26 2.24 1.64 -21.55
N ILE A 27 2.21 2.94 -21.87
CA ILE A 27 3.10 3.93 -21.26
C ILE A 27 2.78 4.10 -19.78
N ARG A 28 3.83 4.05 -18.97
CA ARG A 28 3.78 4.23 -17.51
C ARG A 28 4.71 5.35 -17.11
N ASN A 29 4.32 6.06 -16.06
CA ASN A 29 5.13 7.12 -15.50
C ASN A 29 6.11 6.54 -14.47
N TYR A 30 7.41 6.78 -14.67
CA TYR A 30 8.46 6.47 -13.72
C TYR A 30 9.21 7.75 -13.34
N LEU A 31 10.05 7.68 -12.31
CA LEU A 31 10.90 8.80 -11.91
C LEU A 31 11.73 9.43 -13.07
N PRO A 32 12.36 8.66 -13.97
CA PRO A 32 13.06 9.22 -15.13
C PRO A 32 12.15 9.76 -16.25
N GLY A 33 10.84 9.48 -16.23
CA GLY A 33 9.89 9.91 -17.24
C GLY A 33 8.93 8.81 -17.71
N LEU A 34 8.21 9.09 -18.79
CA LEU A 34 7.30 8.15 -19.44
C LEU A 34 8.08 7.02 -20.13
N CYS A 35 7.78 5.78 -19.78
CA CYS A 35 8.45 4.60 -20.35
C CYS A 35 7.44 3.56 -20.85
N CYS A 36 7.76 2.93 -21.98
CA CYS A 36 7.07 1.72 -22.45
C CYS A 36 7.62 0.46 -21.74
N PRO A 37 6.94 -0.70 -21.86
CA PRO A 37 7.34 -1.94 -21.19
C PRO A 37 8.77 -2.42 -21.47
N LEU A 38 9.34 -2.05 -22.63
CA LEU A 38 10.72 -2.40 -22.99
C LEU A 38 11.76 -1.47 -22.35
N HIS A 39 11.35 -0.28 -21.93
CA HIS A 39 12.21 0.77 -21.38
C HIS A 39 11.88 1.10 -19.93
N THR A 40 11.20 0.20 -19.21
CA THR A 40 11.04 0.37 -17.77
C THR A 40 12.40 0.27 -17.08
N PRO A 41 12.61 0.93 -15.93
CA PRO A 41 13.86 0.79 -15.18
C PRO A 41 14.20 -0.67 -14.85
N ALA A 42 13.20 -1.53 -14.65
CA ALA A 42 13.39 -2.96 -14.44
C ALA A 42 13.87 -3.67 -15.72
N ALA A 43 13.26 -3.39 -16.87
CA ALA A 43 13.65 -3.96 -18.16
C ALA A 43 15.09 -3.57 -18.55
N LEU A 44 15.47 -2.30 -18.35
CA LEU A 44 16.85 -1.83 -18.57
C LEU A 44 17.87 -2.50 -17.64
N ALA A 45 17.44 -2.88 -16.43
CA ALA A 45 18.25 -3.64 -15.48
C ALA A 45 18.21 -5.16 -15.70
N GLY A 46 17.51 -5.65 -16.74
CA GLY A 46 17.35 -7.09 -17.02
C GLY A 46 16.51 -7.83 -15.97
N ARG A 47 15.69 -7.12 -15.21
CA ARG A 47 14.83 -7.68 -14.16
C ARG A 47 13.39 -7.82 -14.66
N PRO A 48 12.64 -8.80 -14.14
CA PRO A 48 11.20 -8.87 -14.43
C PRO A 48 10.50 -7.62 -13.90
N GLU A 49 9.47 -7.18 -14.63
CA GLU A 49 8.62 -6.07 -14.19
C GLU A 49 7.92 -6.45 -12.87
N PRO A 50 7.96 -5.57 -11.85
CA PRO A 50 7.26 -5.84 -10.60
C PRO A 50 5.75 -5.96 -10.84
N GLN A 51 5.14 -6.96 -10.19
CA GLN A 51 3.69 -7.13 -10.29
C GLN A 51 2.97 -5.92 -9.70
N PRO A 52 1.86 -5.46 -10.32
CA PRO A 52 1.05 -4.38 -9.78
C PRO A 52 0.60 -4.70 -8.35
N GLY A 53 0.78 -3.76 -7.44
CA GLY A 53 0.46 -3.92 -6.03
C GLY A 53 1.44 -3.14 -5.15
N PRO A 54 1.22 -3.11 -3.84
CA PRO A 54 2.03 -2.30 -2.93
C PRO A 54 3.48 -2.81 -2.78
N GLY A 55 3.89 -3.87 -3.51
CA GLY A 55 5.22 -4.47 -3.42
C GLY A 55 5.46 -5.21 -2.12
N TRP A 56 4.39 -5.55 -1.39
CA TRP A 56 4.49 -6.17 -0.07
C TRP A 56 4.88 -7.64 -0.21
N PRO A 57 5.82 -8.14 0.60
CA PRO A 57 6.09 -9.58 0.64
C PRO A 57 4.81 -10.35 1.02
N ALA A 58 4.70 -11.57 0.51
CA ALA A 58 3.57 -12.45 0.84
C ALA A 58 3.42 -12.56 2.38
N GLY A 59 2.23 -12.24 2.90
CA GLY A 59 1.93 -12.29 4.34
C GLY A 59 2.04 -10.96 5.12
N THR A 60 2.38 -9.84 4.47
CA THR A 60 2.53 -8.55 5.17
C THR A 60 1.21 -8.00 5.76
N GLY A 61 0.05 -8.51 5.32
CA GLY A 61 -1.26 -8.23 5.94
C GLY A 61 -1.75 -9.27 6.95
N THR A 62 -1.00 -10.36 7.15
CA THR A 62 -1.43 -11.49 8.00
C THR A 62 -1.00 -11.31 9.46
N ARG A 63 -0.09 -10.36 9.74
CA ARG A 63 0.30 -10.04 11.11
C ARG A 63 -0.72 -9.08 11.73
N PRO A 64 -1.25 -9.38 12.93
CA PRO A 64 -2.06 -8.40 13.65
C PRO A 64 -1.25 -7.11 13.86
N SER A 65 -1.91 -5.97 13.72
CA SER A 65 -1.24 -4.68 13.92
C SER A 65 -0.94 -4.46 15.39
N LEU A 66 0.20 -3.83 15.69
CA LEU A 66 0.55 -3.42 17.07
C LEU A 66 -0.52 -2.49 17.68
N LEU A 67 -1.24 -1.75 16.84
CA LEU A 67 -2.42 -0.97 17.22
C LEU A 67 -3.55 -1.86 17.75
N ALA A 68 -3.89 -2.95 17.06
CA ALA A 68 -4.93 -3.87 17.50
C ALA A 68 -4.61 -4.50 18.86
N GLU A 69 -3.34 -4.85 19.11
CA GLU A 69 -2.89 -5.35 20.41
C GLU A 69 -3.03 -4.29 21.51
N SER A 70 -2.62 -3.04 21.24
CA SER A 70 -2.74 -1.92 22.17
C SER A 70 -4.18 -1.66 22.59
N HIS A 71 -5.13 -1.72 21.65
CA HIS A 71 -6.55 -1.49 21.96
C HIS A 71 -7.11 -2.53 22.95
N VAL A 72 -6.63 -3.77 22.90
CA VAL A 72 -7.04 -4.83 23.86
C VAL A 72 -6.52 -4.54 25.27
N HIS A 73 -5.28 -4.05 25.39
CA HIS A 73 -4.73 -3.65 26.68
C HIS A 73 -5.49 -2.47 27.28
N ASP A 74 -5.86 -1.49 26.45
CA ASP A 74 -6.68 -0.36 26.87
C ASP A 74 -8.08 -0.79 27.30
N ALA A 75 -8.74 -1.68 26.55
CA ALA A 75 -10.04 -2.21 26.91
C ALA A 75 -10.00 -2.94 28.27
N ARG A 76 -8.98 -3.76 28.53
CA ARG A 76 -8.80 -4.42 29.83
C ARG A 76 -8.54 -3.43 30.96
N ALA A 77 -7.74 -2.39 30.72
CA ALA A 77 -7.47 -1.35 31.72
C ALA A 77 -8.74 -0.55 32.06
N ILE A 78 -9.59 -0.26 31.07
CA ILE A 78 -10.88 0.41 31.25
C ILE A 78 -11.87 -0.49 31.98
N ALA A 79 -12.07 -1.73 31.52
CA ALA A 79 -13.02 -2.67 32.13
C ALA A 79 -12.67 -3.02 33.59
N SER A 80 -11.37 -3.11 33.92
CA SER A 80 -10.91 -3.33 35.30
C SER A 80 -10.91 -2.07 36.17
N GLY A 81 -11.31 -0.90 35.63
CA GLY A 81 -11.31 0.37 36.35
C GLY A 81 -9.92 0.98 36.60
N LYS A 82 -8.85 0.38 36.06
CA LYS A 82 -7.47 0.90 36.15
C LYS A 82 -7.28 2.18 35.32
N ARG A 83 -8.18 2.46 34.38
CA ARG A 83 -8.20 3.68 33.57
C ARG A 83 -9.55 4.38 33.70
N ARG A 84 -9.54 5.70 33.91
CA ARG A 84 -10.75 6.53 33.86
C ARG A 84 -11.31 6.52 32.43
N ALA A 85 -12.62 6.35 32.31
CA ALA A 85 -13.33 6.33 31.05
C ALA A 85 -14.75 6.87 31.25
N THR A 86 -15.42 7.24 30.15
CA THR A 86 -16.83 7.59 30.24
C THR A 86 -17.68 6.34 30.53
N PRO A 87 -18.90 6.47 31.07
CA PRO A 87 -19.79 5.32 31.27
C PRO A 87 -20.15 4.56 30.00
N ALA A 88 -20.03 5.20 28.82
CA ALA A 88 -20.22 4.54 27.54
C ALA A 88 -19.00 3.67 27.17
N ASP A 89 -17.81 4.24 27.28
CA ASP A 89 -16.54 3.55 26.99
C ASP A 89 -16.32 2.37 27.94
N TYR A 90 -16.70 2.51 29.21
CA TYR A 90 -16.63 1.43 30.20
C TYR A 90 -17.49 0.23 29.80
N ARG A 91 -18.74 0.46 29.37
CA ARG A 91 -19.65 -0.61 28.92
C ARG A 91 -19.17 -1.26 27.64
N ALA A 92 -18.65 -0.48 26.69
CA ALA A 92 -18.06 -0.99 25.46
C ALA A 92 -16.83 -1.86 25.75
N ALA A 93 -15.97 -1.44 26.68
CA ALA A 93 -14.80 -2.20 27.10
C ALA A 93 -15.18 -3.51 27.80
N GLN A 94 -16.21 -3.51 28.65
CA GLN A 94 -16.71 -4.73 29.30
C GLN A 94 -17.20 -5.75 28.28
N ALA A 95 -18.04 -5.33 27.32
CA ALA A 95 -18.53 -6.20 26.25
C ALA A 95 -17.38 -6.79 25.41
N ALA A 96 -16.33 -6.01 25.11
CA ALA A 96 -15.17 -6.50 24.37
C ALA A 96 -14.34 -7.56 25.14
N VAL A 97 -14.26 -7.46 26.47
CA VAL A 97 -13.57 -8.46 27.31
C VAL A 97 -14.42 -9.73 27.46
N ASP A 98 -15.73 -9.59 27.62
CA ASP A 98 -16.67 -10.71 27.78
C ASP A 98 -16.70 -11.57 26.49
N HIS A 99 -16.88 -10.96 25.32
CA HIS A 99 -16.84 -11.67 24.03
C HIS A 99 -15.53 -12.42 23.78
N ARG A 100 -14.40 -11.92 24.28
CA ARG A 100 -13.12 -12.64 24.19
C ARG A 100 -13.09 -13.88 25.09
N SER A 101 -13.73 -13.83 26.25
CA SER A 101 -13.79 -14.96 27.18
C SER A 101 -14.57 -16.11 26.54
N ASP A 102 -15.64 -15.78 25.82
CA ASP A 102 -16.46 -16.75 25.08
C ASP A 102 -15.72 -17.41 23.90
N LEU A 103 -14.80 -16.69 23.26
CA LEU A 103 -13.97 -17.21 22.15
C LEU A 103 -12.77 -18.06 22.59
N ASN A 104 -12.46 -18.13 23.89
CA ASN A 104 -11.37 -18.95 24.45
C ASN A 104 -11.86 -20.22 25.16
N LEU A 105 -13.14 -20.58 24.99
CA LEU A 105 -13.75 -21.86 25.34
C LEU A 105 -13.85 -22.76 24.10
#